data_AF-A0A945AA73-F1
#
_entry.id   AF-A0A945AA73-F1
#
_cell.length_a   1.000
_cell.length_b   1.000
_cell.length_c   1.000
_cell.angle_alpha   90.00
_cell.angle_beta   90.00
_cell.angle_gamma   90.00
#
_symmetry.space_group_name_H-M   'P 1'
#
loop_
_entity.id
_entity.type
_entity.pdbx_description
1 polymer ?
#
loop_
_entity_poly.entity_id
_entity_poly.type
_entity_poly.pdbx_seq_one_letter_code
_entity_poly.pdbx_strand_id
1 'polypeptide(L)'
;MTSGIRNFIIFAVALGASWLVGLYVPPTWTVEQVTLDVNTDADGKMYYIYKKTPVYIEPVSILESELNPDKMHSSGAEPTVFEEFVSSIEVRNGQTETLYYQLLAKRHWGYWSLLPALVAVILCWLTKEPVTSLLGGIVSGALILGRYDLTGEVLIPSLATTSAASVLLLYLWLLGGLMGVWSRTGAAQAFAEFMTIRFVRGPKSAKLVAWMLGVIFFQGGTISTVLVGTTVKPIADKENISHEELAYIVDSTASPIASQLAFNAWPGYVQAFIFVSGVSFLATEADRIAFFFQSVPFCFYAIFAVLGTFLLSIEKPLFLGKQLGAAIERSRSTGQLDAEGAEPLSAKELESSNIPNGYTPHVIEFFLPLGALIAIAIGTFIYGGSPNVQWAFGIALLLAAGMALAKGMSLKDLLSGFQDGIKGVVLGSVILLLAMTIGGLSKEIGGGIFLVEQLGHSIPYFLLPVMLQVMTMVIAFSTGTSWGTYAVAFPLAMPLAWAVAGANGLAHPELFMTLCFAAVMDGSVYGDQCSPISDTTVLSSMCTGCDLMDHVKTQIPQASIAAGLAAICWTLVAFATA
;
A
#
# COMPACT_ATOMS: atom_id res chain seq x y z
N MET A 1 33.87 -4.83 -12.58
CA MET A 1 32.60 -4.51 -13.28
C MET A 1 31.94 -3.37 -12.55
N THR A 2 31.50 -2.33 -13.25
CA THR A 2 30.65 -1.28 -12.66
C THR A 2 29.33 -1.91 -12.19
N SER A 3 28.69 -1.34 -11.16
CA SER A 3 27.42 -1.85 -10.60
C SER A 3 26.34 -2.03 -11.68
N GLY A 4 26.29 -1.14 -12.66
CA GLY A 4 25.36 -1.20 -13.79
C GLY A 4 25.51 -2.46 -14.66
N ILE A 5 26.74 -2.89 -14.97
CA ILE A 5 26.96 -4.10 -15.80
C ILE A 5 26.52 -5.35 -15.03
N ARG A 6 26.79 -5.42 -13.71
CA ARG A 6 26.34 -6.53 -12.88
C ARG A 6 24.82 -6.63 -12.84
N ASN A 7 24.13 -5.50 -12.63
CA ASN A 7 22.67 -5.45 -12.59
C ASN A 7 22.06 -5.85 -13.95
N PHE A 8 22.64 -5.38 -15.05
CA PHE A 8 22.21 -5.76 -16.39
C PHE A 8 22.37 -7.25 -16.67
N ILE A 9 23.48 -7.88 -16.25
CA ILE A 9 23.67 -9.32 -16.40
C ILE A 9 22.63 -10.10 -15.60
N ILE A 10 22.35 -9.71 -14.35
CA ILE A 10 21.32 -10.36 -13.53
C ILE A 10 19.96 -10.27 -14.22
N PHE A 11 19.62 -9.09 -14.76
CA PHE A 11 18.40 -8.89 -15.52
C PHE A 11 18.33 -9.77 -16.78
N ALA A 12 19.39 -9.78 -17.59
CA ALA A 12 19.45 -10.57 -18.82
C ALA A 12 19.36 -12.08 -18.55
N VAL A 13 20.01 -12.57 -17.49
CA VAL A 13 19.92 -13.97 -17.05
C VAL A 13 18.49 -14.31 -16.64
N ALA A 14 17.83 -13.43 -15.88
CA ALA A 14 16.46 -13.65 -15.45
C ALA A 14 15.45 -13.66 -16.62
N LEU A 15 15.64 -12.76 -17.60
CA LEU A 15 14.82 -12.77 -18.82
C LEU A 15 15.09 -14.01 -19.68
N GLY A 16 16.35 -14.42 -19.81
CA GLY A 16 16.72 -15.67 -20.49
C GLY A 16 16.07 -16.89 -19.85
N ALA A 17 16.08 -16.96 -18.51
CA ALA A 17 15.38 -18.01 -17.77
C ALA A 17 13.86 -17.97 -18.03
N SER A 18 13.24 -16.78 -17.98
CA SER A 18 11.80 -16.61 -18.24
C SER A 18 11.41 -17.07 -19.65
N TRP A 19 12.23 -16.73 -20.64
CA TRP A 19 12.03 -17.14 -22.02
C TRP A 19 12.17 -18.66 -22.21
N LEU A 20 13.20 -19.27 -21.62
CA LEU A 20 13.38 -20.72 -21.64
C LEU A 20 12.23 -21.46 -20.97
N VAL A 21 11.72 -20.95 -19.86
CA VAL A 21 10.54 -21.50 -19.18
C VAL A 21 9.33 -21.47 -20.10
N GLY A 22 9.04 -20.32 -20.72
CA GLY A 22 7.89 -20.19 -21.63
C GLY A 22 7.98 -21.11 -22.86
N LEU A 23 9.19 -21.50 -23.29
CA LEU A 23 9.39 -22.41 -24.42
C LEU A 23 9.33 -23.90 -24.05
N TYR A 24 9.85 -24.27 -22.88
CA TYR A 24 10.17 -25.67 -22.58
C TYR A 24 9.47 -26.25 -21.35
N VAL A 25 8.89 -25.42 -20.48
CA VAL A 25 8.26 -25.89 -19.24
C VAL A 25 6.74 -25.88 -19.43
N PRO A 26 6.09 -27.06 -19.53
CA PRO A 26 4.64 -27.11 -19.59
C PRO A 26 4.01 -26.69 -18.25
N PRO A 27 2.82 -26.07 -18.26
CA PRO A 27 2.11 -25.78 -17.03
C PRO A 27 1.69 -27.07 -16.33
N THR A 28 1.80 -27.07 -15.01
CA THR A 28 1.19 -28.06 -14.12
C THR A 28 -0.26 -27.64 -13.85
N TRP A 29 -1.18 -28.59 -13.97
CA TRP A 29 -2.61 -28.37 -13.74
C TRP A 29 -3.01 -28.90 -12.37
N THR A 30 -3.80 -28.10 -11.66
CA THR A 30 -4.36 -28.43 -10.35
C THR A 30 -5.86 -28.14 -10.35
N VAL A 31 -6.54 -28.62 -9.33
CA VAL A 31 -7.98 -28.37 -9.16
C VAL A 31 -8.18 -27.58 -7.87
N GLU A 32 -8.76 -26.41 -7.99
CA GLU A 32 -9.26 -25.64 -6.86
C GLU A 32 -10.69 -26.09 -6.56
N GLN A 33 -10.95 -26.50 -5.32
CA GLN A 33 -12.25 -26.95 -4.85
C GLN A 33 -12.91 -25.86 -4.00
N VAL A 34 -14.07 -25.37 -4.42
CA VAL A 34 -14.85 -24.35 -3.71
C VAL A 34 -16.15 -24.98 -3.20
N THR A 35 -16.37 -24.96 -1.89
CA THR A 35 -17.63 -25.46 -1.29
C THR A 35 -18.79 -24.53 -1.60
N LEU A 36 -19.92 -25.09 -2.04
CA LEU A 36 -21.13 -24.37 -2.37
C LEU A 36 -22.23 -24.64 -1.33
N ASP A 37 -22.91 -23.57 -0.93
CA ASP A 37 -24.14 -23.67 -0.14
C ASP A 37 -25.34 -23.74 -1.11
N VAL A 38 -25.73 -24.97 -1.44
CA VAL A 38 -26.71 -25.27 -2.49
C VAL A 38 -28.09 -25.47 -1.88
N ASN A 39 -29.05 -24.71 -2.40
CA ASN A 39 -30.46 -24.80 -2.09
C ASN A 39 -31.23 -25.39 -3.27
N THR A 40 -32.47 -25.84 -3.04
CA THR A 40 -33.36 -26.34 -4.09
C THR A 40 -34.57 -25.44 -4.21
N ASP A 41 -34.96 -25.08 -5.43
CA ASP A 41 -36.17 -24.29 -5.68
C ASP A 41 -37.44 -25.17 -5.65
N ALA A 42 -38.60 -24.54 -5.84
CA ALA A 42 -39.90 -25.24 -5.86
C ALA A 42 -40.07 -26.20 -7.06
N ASP A 43 -39.27 -26.03 -8.11
CA ASP A 43 -39.26 -26.86 -9.32
C ASP A 43 -38.22 -27.99 -9.25
N GLY A 44 -37.54 -28.15 -8.10
CA GLY A 44 -36.53 -29.19 -7.87
C GLY A 44 -35.15 -28.88 -8.47
N LYS A 45 -34.92 -27.65 -8.94
CA LYS A 45 -33.63 -27.23 -9.49
C LYS A 45 -32.70 -26.77 -8.37
N MET A 46 -31.46 -27.25 -8.42
CA MET A 46 -30.42 -26.87 -7.47
C MET A 46 -29.82 -25.52 -7.85
N TYR A 47 -29.62 -24.64 -6.88
CA TYR A 47 -29.02 -23.33 -7.07
C TYR A 47 -28.20 -22.90 -5.85
N TYR A 48 -27.21 -22.04 -6.06
CA TYR A 48 -26.54 -21.32 -4.98
C TYR A 48 -26.71 -19.81 -5.18
N ILE A 49 -26.57 -19.02 -4.12
CA ILE A 49 -26.72 -17.56 -4.20
C ILE A 49 -25.35 -16.93 -4.46
N TYR A 50 -25.20 -16.29 -5.62
CA TYR A 50 -24.03 -15.48 -5.94
C TYR A 50 -24.44 -14.02 -6.14
N LYS A 51 -23.86 -13.11 -5.36
CA LYS A 51 -24.16 -11.66 -5.42
C LYS A 51 -25.67 -11.34 -5.37
N LYS A 52 -26.42 -12.04 -4.51
CA LYS A 52 -27.88 -11.94 -4.34
C LYS A 52 -28.72 -12.45 -5.52
N THR A 53 -28.11 -13.12 -6.48
CA THR A 53 -28.80 -13.73 -7.62
C THR A 53 -28.67 -15.26 -7.52
N PRO A 54 -29.75 -16.02 -7.71
CA PRO A 54 -29.67 -17.48 -7.76
C PRO A 54 -28.98 -17.94 -9.05
N VAL A 55 -27.97 -18.79 -8.90
CA VAL A 55 -27.25 -19.45 -9.99
C VAL A 55 -27.57 -20.94 -9.94
N TYR A 56 -28.28 -21.41 -10.96
CA TYR A 56 -28.70 -22.80 -11.06
C TYR A 56 -27.55 -23.70 -11.54
N ILE A 57 -27.47 -24.90 -10.97
CA ILE A 57 -26.40 -25.87 -11.22
C ILE A 57 -26.97 -27.28 -11.42
N GLU A 58 -26.26 -28.08 -12.20
CA GLU A 58 -26.53 -29.51 -12.37
C GLU A 58 -25.26 -30.29 -11.98
N PRO A 59 -25.10 -30.66 -10.69
CA PRO A 59 -23.87 -31.25 -10.21
C PRO A 59 -23.71 -32.71 -10.63
N VAL A 60 -22.54 -33.08 -11.12
CA VAL A 60 -22.16 -34.48 -11.43
C VAL A 60 -21.57 -35.16 -10.19
N SER A 61 -21.43 -36.48 -10.19
CA SER A 61 -20.73 -37.16 -9.09
C SER A 61 -19.23 -36.84 -9.13
N ILE A 62 -18.59 -36.59 -7.99
CA ILE A 62 -17.13 -36.35 -7.92
C ILE A 62 -16.31 -37.52 -8.49
N LEU A 63 -16.84 -38.75 -8.46
CA LEU A 63 -16.19 -39.93 -9.05
C LEU A 63 -16.21 -39.91 -10.58
N GLU A 64 -17.25 -39.32 -11.17
CA GLU A 64 -17.46 -39.21 -12.61
C GLU A 64 -16.79 -37.96 -13.20
N SER A 65 -16.53 -36.94 -12.37
CA SER A 65 -15.85 -35.70 -12.76
C SER A 65 -14.50 -35.97 -13.45
N GLU A 66 -14.27 -35.23 -14.53
CA GLU A 66 -13.00 -35.15 -15.24
C GLU A 66 -11.97 -34.34 -14.43
N LEU A 67 -12.45 -33.35 -13.67
CA LEU A 67 -11.69 -32.55 -12.72
C LEU A 67 -11.54 -33.18 -11.35
N ASN A 68 -11.75 -34.49 -11.21
CA ASN A 68 -11.49 -35.16 -9.94
C ASN A 68 -10.02 -34.93 -9.50
N PRO A 69 -9.77 -34.37 -8.31
CA PRO A 69 -8.42 -34.06 -7.82
C PRO A 69 -7.45 -35.26 -7.91
N ASP A 70 -7.91 -36.46 -7.56
CA ASP A 70 -7.11 -37.69 -7.57
C ASP A 70 -6.69 -38.09 -8.99
N LYS A 71 -7.55 -37.85 -9.99
CA LYS A 71 -7.24 -38.13 -11.41
C LYS A 71 -6.30 -37.07 -11.99
N MET A 72 -6.51 -35.80 -11.65
CA MET A 72 -5.74 -34.68 -12.18
C MET A 72 -4.28 -34.69 -11.72
N HIS A 73 -4.01 -35.00 -10.45
CA HIS A 73 -2.62 -35.11 -9.94
C HIS A 73 -1.78 -36.17 -10.67
N SER A 74 -2.42 -37.16 -11.32
CA SER A 74 -1.74 -38.26 -12.01
C SER A 74 -1.48 -38.04 -13.51
N SER A 75 -2.24 -37.13 -14.15
CA SER A 75 -2.26 -36.98 -15.61
C SER A 75 -1.28 -35.92 -16.11
N GLY A 76 -1.17 -34.78 -15.42
CA GLY A 76 -0.35 -33.63 -15.85
C GLY A 76 -0.75 -33.00 -17.20
N ALA A 77 -1.75 -33.57 -17.90
CA ALA A 77 -2.24 -33.09 -19.18
C ALA A 77 -3.24 -31.92 -18.98
N GLU A 78 -3.35 -31.08 -20.01
CA GLU A 78 -4.37 -30.02 -20.05
C GLU A 78 -5.77 -30.64 -19.98
N PRO A 79 -6.62 -30.20 -19.03
CA PRO A 79 -7.95 -30.76 -18.88
C PRO A 79 -8.87 -30.32 -20.03
N THR A 80 -9.79 -31.19 -20.41
CA THR A 80 -10.82 -30.95 -21.43
C THR A 80 -11.94 -30.03 -20.95
N VAL A 81 -12.16 -29.99 -19.63
CA VAL A 81 -13.15 -29.14 -18.96
C VAL A 81 -12.46 -28.26 -17.93
N PHE A 82 -12.82 -26.97 -17.83
CA PHE A 82 -12.16 -26.03 -16.92
C PHE A 82 -12.97 -25.70 -15.65
N GLU A 83 -14.24 -26.07 -15.63
CA GLU A 83 -15.15 -25.86 -14.51
C GLU A 83 -16.18 -26.99 -14.47
N GLU A 84 -16.35 -27.61 -13.30
CA GLU A 84 -17.40 -28.61 -13.05
C GLU A 84 -18.05 -28.37 -11.69
N PHE A 85 -19.37 -28.53 -11.62
CA PHE A 85 -20.08 -28.61 -10.35
C PHE A 85 -20.22 -30.07 -9.96
N VAL A 86 -19.79 -30.44 -8.76
CA VAL A 86 -19.78 -31.83 -8.30
C VAL A 86 -20.52 -31.99 -6.98
N SER A 87 -21.05 -33.18 -6.76
CA SER A 87 -21.59 -33.62 -5.48
C SER A 87 -20.73 -34.75 -4.92
N SER A 88 -20.46 -34.69 -3.62
CA SER A 88 -19.79 -35.74 -2.86
C SER A 88 -20.67 -36.16 -1.69
N ILE A 89 -20.70 -37.46 -1.43
CA ILE A 89 -21.42 -38.03 -0.29
C ILE A 89 -20.41 -38.25 0.83
N GLU A 90 -20.47 -37.45 1.88
CA GLU A 90 -19.57 -37.54 3.04
C GLU A 90 -20.32 -37.97 4.29
N VAL A 91 -19.68 -38.79 5.12
CA VAL A 91 -20.24 -39.22 6.41
C VAL A 91 -19.67 -38.34 7.51
N ARG A 92 -20.44 -37.36 7.98
CA ARG A 92 -20.11 -36.53 9.14
C ARG A 92 -20.94 -36.98 10.34
N ASN A 93 -20.30 -37.25 11.48
CA ASN A 93 -20.95 -37.65 12.72
C ASN A 93 -21.94 -38.84 12.59
N GLY A 94 -21.67 -39.77 11.67
CA GLY A 94 -22.53 -40.94 11.42
C GLY A 94 -23.81 -40.65 10.61
N GLN A 95 -23.95 -39.43 10.07
CA GLN A 95 -25.00 -39.07 9.11
C GLN A 95 -24.37 -38.81 7.74
N THR A 96 -25.08 -39.26 6.70
CA THR A 96 -24.69 -39.07 5.30
C THR A 96 -25.17 -37.70 4.84
N GLU A 97 -24.25 -36.78 4.56
CA GLU A 97 -24.55 -35.47 4.01
C GLU A 97 -24.00 -35.38 2.58
N THR A 98 -24.80 -34.81 1.67
CA THR A 98 -24.36 -34.49 0.31
C THR A 98 -23.77 -33.08 0.32
N LEU A 99 -22.48 -32.98 0.06
CA LEU A 99 -21.79 -31.70 -0.10
C LEU A 99 -21.62 -31.39 -1.58
N TYR A 100 -21.73 -30.11 -1.92
CA TYR A 100 -21.61 -29.62 -3.28
C TYR A 100 -20.35 -28.77 -3.42
N TYR A 101 -19.61 -28.99 -4.49
CA TYR A 101 -18.37 -28.30 -4.77
C TYR A 101 -18.36 -27.76 -6.20
N GLN A 102 -17.69 -26.64 -6.41
CA GLN A 102 -17.26 -26.17 -7.71
C GLN A 102 -15.78 -26.51 -7.85
N LEU A 103 -15.45 -27.32 -8.86
CA LEU A 103 -14.09 -27.68 -9.22
C LEU A 103 -13.63 -26.77 -10.36
N LEU A 104 -12.53 -26.06 -10.14
CA LEU A 104 -11.94 -25.15 -11.10
C LEU A 104 -10.55 -25.65 -11.49
N ALA A 105 -10.37 -25.92 -12.78
CA ALA A 105 -9.04 -26.22 -13.31
C ALA A 105 -8.19 -24.96 -13.26
N LYS A 106 -7.06 -25.05 -12.57
CA LYS A 106 -6.06 -24.00 -12.44
C LYS A 106 -4.73 -24.50 -12.95
N ARG A 107 -3.87 -23.57 -13.36
CA ARG A 107 -2.53 -23.90 -13.86
C ARG A 107 -1.46 -23.07 -13.19
N HIS A 108 -0.26 -23.63 -13.06
CA HIS A 108 0.94 -22.96 -12.60
C HIS A 108 2.21 -23.59 -13.23
N TRP A 109 3.33 -22.88 -13.20
CA TRP A 109 4.64 -23.30 -13.71
C TRP A 109 5.59 -23.73 -12.58
N GLY A 110 5.04 -24.32 -11.51
CA GLY A 110 5.85 -24.70 -10.34
C GLY A 110 6.58 -23.50 -9.72
N TYR A 111 7.85 -23.69 -9.33
CA TYR A 111 8.71 -22.62 -8.79
C TYR A 111 8.85 -21.42 -9.74
N TRP A 112 8.72 -21.65 -11.05
CA TRP A 112 8.82 -20.59 -12.06
C TRP A 112 7.63 -19.64 -12.04
N SER A 113 6.50 -20.02 -11.44
CA SER A 113 5.37 -19.09 -11.28
C SER A 113 5.70 -17.89 -10.40
N LEU A 114 6.74 -17.98 -9.57
CA LEU A 114 7.23 -16.89 -8.73
C LEU A 114 8.28 -16.05 -9.45
N LEU A 115 8.80 -16.49 -10.60
CA LEU A 115 9.90 -15.84 -11.30
C LEU A 115 9.62 -14.37 -11.64
N PRO A 116 8.46 -13.98 -12.21
CA PRO A 116 8.18 -12.58 -12.53
C PRO A 116 8.27 -11.66 -11.32
N ALA A 117 7.77 -12.15 -10.19
CA ALA A 117 7.72 -11.38 -8.96
C ALA A 117 9.09 -11.36 -8.26
N LEU A 118 9.83 -12.47 -8.29
CA LEU A 118 11.23 -12.50 -7.85
C LEU A 118 12.09 -11.55 -8.67
N VAL A 119 11.87 -11.49 -9.99
CA VAL A 119 12.55 -10.52 -10.86
C VAL A 119 12.21 -9.10 -10.44
N ALA A 120 10.92 -8.79 -10.22
CA ALA A 120 10.53 -7.47 -9.75
C ALA A 120 11.19 -7.12 -8.39
N VAL A 121 11.16 -8.01 -7.39
CA VAL A 121 11.80 -7.79 -6.08
C VAL A 121 13.31 -7.60 -6.20
N ILE A 122 13.99 -8.51 -6.90
CA ILE A 122 15.46 -8.50 -7.05
C ILE A 122 15.90 -7.27 -7.82
N LEU A 123 15.23 -6.92 -8.92
CA LEU A 123 15.53 -5.70 -9.65
C LEU A 123 15.28 -4.47 -8.78
N CYS A 124 14.16 -4.42 -8.04
CA CYS A 124 13.83 -3.27 -7.20
C CYS A 124 14.94 -3.06 -6.14
N TRP A 125 15.45 -4.15 -5.58
CA TRP A 125 16.58 -4.11 -4.66
C TRP A 125 17.91 -3.67 -5.32
N LEU A 126 18.19 -4.11 -6.54
CA LEU A 126 19.46 -3.83 -7.23
C LEU A 126 19.50 -2.47 -7.92
N THR A 127 18.40 -2.07 -8.56
CA THR A 127 18.26 -0.81 -9.31
C THR A 127 17.88 0.34 -8.40
N LYS A 128 17.25 0.05 -7.25
CA LYS A 128 16.64 1.03 -6.36
C LYS A 128 15.59 1.89 -7.08
N GLU A 129 14.92 1.30 -8.07
CA GLU A 129 13.97 2.01 -8.93
C GLU A 129 12.77 1.09 -9.25
N PRO A 130 11.54 1.45 -8.84
CA PRO A 130 10.39 0.56 -8.94
C PRO A 130 9.84 0.41 -10.37
N VAL A 131 9.89 1.44 -11.22
CA VAL A 131 9.29 1.40 -12.57
C VAL A 131 9.98 0.35 -13.45
N THR A 132 11.31 0.41 -13.53
CA THR A 132 12.18 -0.52 -14.26
C THR A 132 12.04 -1.94 -13.72
N SER A 133 11.84 -2.08 -12.42
CA SER A 133 11.71 -3.37 -11.74
C SER A 133 10.38 -4.04 -12.03
N LEU A 134 9.28 -3.27 -11.96
CA LEU A 134 7.96 -3.73 -12.36
C LEU A 134 7.92 -4.05 -13.85
N LEU A 135 8.50 -3.22 -14.72
CA LEU A 135 8.65 -3.53 -16.15
C LEU A 135 9.42 -4.83 -16.36
N GLY A 136 10.54 -5.04 -15.64
CA GLY A 136 11.30 -6.28 -15.72
C GLY A 136 10.49 -7.51 -15.32
N GLY A 137 9.68 -7.39 -14.26
CA GLY A 137 8.74 -8.44 -13.86
C GLY A 137 7.62 -8.68 -14.88
N ILE A 138 7.06 -7.61 -15.49
CA ILE A 138 6.07 -7.72 -16.58
C ILE A 138 6.65 -8.46 -17.78
N VAL A 139 7.86 -8.10 -18.21
CA VAL A 139 8.54 -8.78 -19.33
C VAL A 139 8.78 -10.25 -18.98
N SER A 140 9.26 -10.54 -17.76
CA SER A 140 9.44 -11.92 -17.29
C SER A 140 8.14 -12.72 -17.33
N GLY A 141 7.03 -12.16 -16.82
CA GLY A 141 5.72 -12.81 -16.84
C GLY A 141 5.17 -13.03 -18.24
N ALA A 142 5.30 -12.03 -19.13
CA ALA A 142 4.88 -12.14 -20.51
C ALA A 142 5.63 -13.25 -21.25
N LEU A 143 6.96 -13.36 -21.05
CA LEU A 143 7.79 -14.40 -21.65
C LEU A 143 7.39 -15.80 -21.19
N ILE A 144 7.05 -16.00 -19.91
CA ILE A 144 6.56 -17.30 -19.39
C ILE A 144 5.23 -17.68 -20.06
N LEU A 145 4.35 -16.70 -20.28
CA LEU A 145 3.07 -16.91 -20.97
C LEU A 145 3.20 -17.02 -22.50
N GLY A 146 4.41 -16.89 -23.06
CA GLY A 146 4.65 -16.90 -24.50
C GLY A 146 4.13 -15.66 -25.25
N ARG A 147 3.86 -14.56 -24.53
CA ARG A 147 3.39 -13.27 -25.09
C ARG A 147 4.57 -12.38 -25.42
N TYR A 148 4.87 -12.20 -26.71
CA TYR A 148 5.99 -11.38 -27.17
C TYR A 148 5.58 -9.94 -27.50
N ASP A 149 4.30 -9.70 -27.81
CA ASP A 149 3.78 -8.35 -27.95
C ASP A 149 3.40 -7.76 -26.58
N LEU A 150 4.39 -7.16 -25.92
CA LEU A 150 4.20 -6.49 -24.64
C LEU A 150 3.18 -5.33 -24.71
N THR A 151 2.99 -4.74 -25.88
CA THR A 151 2.08 -3.60 -26.03
C THR A 151 0.64 -4.06 -26.22
N GLY A 152 0.37 -4.84 -27.25
CA GLY A 152 -0.97 -5.29 -27.64
C GLY A 152 -1.55 -6.38 -26.75
N GLU A 153 -0.72 -7.30 -26.24
CA GLU A 153 -1.20 -8.46 -25.48
C GLU A 153 -1.09 -8.29 -23.96
N VAL A 154 -0.31 -7.33 -23.48
CA VAL A 154 -0.02 -7.17 -22.04
C VAL A 154 -0.42 -5.79 -21.53
N LEU A 155 0.21 -4.71 -22.03
CA LEU A 155 -0.02 -3.37 -21.52
C LEU A 155 -1.41 -2.85 -21.89
N ILE A 156 -1.80 -2.82 -23.17
CA ILE A 156 -3.09 -2.26 -23.61
C ILE A 156 -4.27 -2.93 -22.88
N PRO A 157 -4.37 -4.27 -22.81
CA PRO A 157 -5.48 -4.93 -22.11
C PRO A 157 -5.53 -4.60 -20.61
N SER A 158 -4.38 -4.45 -19.97
CA SER A 158 -4.29 -4.10 -18.55
C SER A 158 -4.69 -2.64 -18.29
N LEU A 159 -4.22 -1.72 -19.14
CA LEU A 159 -4.42 -0.27 -18.99
C LEU A 159 -5.80 0.21 -19.43
N ALA A 160 -6.45 -0.50 -20.36
CA ALA A 160 -7.76 -0.14 -20.89
C ALA A 160 -8.94 -0.58 -19.99
N THR A 161 -8.66 -0.98 -18.74
CA THR A 161 -9.70 -1.41 -17.80
C THR A 161 -10.35 -0.24 -17.08
N THR A 162 -11.62 -0.39 -16.71
CA THR A 162 -12.32 0.60 -15.86
C THR A 162 -11.60 0.82 -14.53
N SER A 163 -10.97 -0.22 -13.97
CA SER A 163 -10.20 -0.11 -12.74
C SER A 163 -8.97 0.78 -12.92
N ALA A 164 -8.19 0.59 -14.00
CA ALA A 164 -7.05 1.45 -14.33
C ALA A 164 -7.49 2.92 -14.55
N ALA A 165 -8.61 3.13 -15.25
CA ALA A 165 -9.18 4.46 -15.45
C ALA A 165 -9.61 5.14 -14.14
N SER A 166 -10.29 4.40 -13.25
CA SER A 166 -10.70 4.87 -11.92
C SER A 166 -9.50 5.28 -11.07
N VAL A 167 -8.42 4.50 -11.12
CA VAL A 167 -7.16 4.80 -10.43
C VAL A 167 -6.53 6.08 -11.01
N LEU A 168 -6.39 6.21 -12.33
CA LEU A 168 -5.83 7.42 -12.93
C LEU A 168 -6.66 8.66 -12.62
N LEU A 169 -8.00 8.58 -12.71
CA LEU A 169 -8.87 9.70 -12.38
C LEU A 169 -8.65 10.15 -10.93
N LEU A 170 -8.68 9.22 -9.98
CA LEU A 170 -8.56 9.56 -8.57
C LEU A 170 -7.16 10.11 -8.21
N TYR A 171 -6.10 9.40 -8.60
CA TYR A 171 -4.74 9.70 -8.16
C TYR A 171 -4.09 10.81 -8.97
N LEU A 172 -4.11 10.66 -10.29
CA LEU A 172 -3.41 11.59 -11.16
C LEU A 172 -4.16 12.92 -11.22
N TRP A 173 -5.48 12.89 -11.40
CA TRP A 173 -6.26 14.11 -11.70
C TRP A 173 -6.84 14.75 -10.44
N LEU A 174 -7.60 14.01 -9.64
CA LEU A 174 -8.33 14.60 -8.52
C LEU A 174 -7.41 14.94 -7.34
N LEU A 175 -6.60 13.98 -6.87
CA LEU A 175 -5.63 14.19 -5.80
C LEU A 175 -4.53 15.17 -6.23
N GLY A 176 -3.86 14.89 -7.35
CA GLY A 176 -2.84 15.78 -7.91
C GLY A 176 -3.36 17.20 -8.13
N GLY A 177 -4.55 17.33 -8.72
CA GLY A 177 -5.20 18.61 -8.94
C GLY A 177 -5.48 19.39 -7.66
N LEU A 178 -6.06 18.73 -6.64
CA LEU A 178 -6.40 19.38 -5.36
C LEU A 178 -5.13 19.88 -4.65
N MET A 179 -4.09 19.05 -4.61
CA MET A 179 -2.79 19.44 -4.06
C MET A 179 -2.19 20.63 -4.79
N GLY A 180 -2.25 20.62 -6.13
CA GLY A 180 -1.79 21.71 -6.97
C GLY A 180 -2.50 23.03 -6.67
N VAL A 181 -3.83 23.00 -6.51
CA VAL A 181 -4.62 24.17 -6.15
C VAL A 181 -4.30 24.67 -4.74
N TRP A 182 -4.14 23.79 -3.75
CA TRP A 182 -3.75 24.18 -2.40
C TRP A 182 -2.35 24.79 -2.32
N SER A 183 -1.41 24.23 -3.08
CA SER A 183 -0.06 24.80 -3.21
C SER A 183 -0.10 26.19 -3.84
N ARG A 184 -0.88 26.36 -4.92
CA ARG A 184 -1.00 27.64 -5.64
C ARG A 184 -1.72 28.73 -4.85
N THR A 185 -2.70 28.35 -4.02
CA THR A 185 -3.44 29.29 -3.15
C THR A 185 -2.69 29.63 -1.87
N GLY A 186 -1.71 28.82 -1.46
CA GLY A 186 -1.09 28.92 -0.14
C GLY A 186 -2.03 28.58 1.01
N ALA A 187 -3.18 27.95 0.73
CA ALA A 187 -4.22 27.64 1.72
C ALA A 187 -3.68 26.81 2.89
N ALA A 188 -2.84 25.84 2.54
CA ALA A 188 -2.24 24.89 3.44
C ALA A 188 -1.24 25.59 4.38
N GLN A 189 -0.46 26.56 3.88
CA GLN A 189 0.45 27.41 4.66
C GLN A 189 -0.34 28.32 5.61
N ALA A 190 -1.40 28.96 5.12
CA ALA A 190 -2.26 29.85 5.91
C ALA A 190 -2.92 29.12 7.08
N PHE A 191 -3.32 27.86 6.89
CA PHE A 191 -3.84 27.03 7.97
C PHE A 191 -2.78 26.71 9.02
N ALA A 192 -1.60 26.28 8.61
CA ALA A 192 -0.57 25.90 9.56
C ALA A 192 0.02 27.13 10.30
N GLU A 193 0.06 28.31 9.69
CA GLU A 193 0.38 29.58 10.36
C GLU A 193 -0.69 29.97 11.40
N PHE A 194 -1.98 29.84 11.04
CA PHE A 194 -3.09 30.06 11.97
C PHE A 194 -2.99 29.15 13.21
N MET A 195 -2.75 27.86 13.01
CA MET A 195 -2.60 26.90 14.10
C MET A 195 -1.40 27.24 14.98
N THR A 196 -0.31 27.66 14.36
CA THR A 196 0.88 28.04 15.09
C THR A 196 0.65 29.25 15.97
N ILE A 197 0.19 30.38 15.41
CA ILE A 197 0.00 31.64 16.15
C ILE A 197 -0.97 31.45 17.32
N ARG A 198 -1.98 30.58 17.16
CA ARG A 198 -3.04 30.41 18.14
C ARG A 198 -2.69 29.44 19.28
N PHE A 199 -1.89 28.41 19.02
CA PHE A 199 -1.71 27.28 19.94
C PHE A 199 -0.29 27.11 20.48
N VAL A 200 0.74 27.68 19.84
CA VAL A 200 2.12 27.56 20.33
C VAL A 200 2.40 28.55 21.47
N ARG A 201 2.92 28.04 22.59
CA ARG A 201 3.30 28.78 23.81
C ARG A 201 4.67 28.39 24.37
N GLY A 202 5.37 27.45 23.71
CA GLY A 202 6.52 26.74 24.27
C GLY A 202 6.90 25.51 23.43
N PRO A 203 8.02 24.82 23.77
CA PRO A 203 8.52 23.67 23.01
C PRO A 203 7.51 22.51 22.93
N LYS A 204 6.86 22.16 24.05
CA LYS A 204 5.82 21.12 24.09
C LYS A 204 4.67 21.41 23.13
N SER A 205 4.16 22.63 23.17
CA SER A 205 3.06 23.03 22.29
C SER A 205 3.47 23.14 20.82
N ALA A 206 4.70 23.56 20.52
CA ALA A 206 5.21 23.58 19.15
C ALA A 206 5.29 22.15 18.56
N LYS A 207 5.84 21.19 19.31
CA LYS A 207 5.85 19.77 18.91
C LYS A 207 4.47 19.17 18.76
N LEU A 208 3.56 19.49 19.69
CA LEU A 208 2.18 18.99 19.63
C LEU A 208 1.43 19.58 18.42
N VAL A 209 1.65 20.85 18.08
CA VAL A 209 1.10 21.47 16.87
C VAL A 209 1.67 20.79 15.62
N ALA A 210 2.99 20.55 15.55
CA ALA A 210 3.60 19.83 14.43
C ALA A 210 3.01 18.42 14.26
N TRP A 211 2.92 17.66 15.35
CA TRP A 211 2.30 16.33 15.33
C TRP A 211 0.84 16.36 14.88
N MET A 212 0.04 17.29 15.42
CA MET A 212 -1.37 17.44 15.07
C MET A 212 -1.56 17.84 13.61
N LEU A 213 -0.71 18.74 13.09
CA LEU A 213 -0.75 19.13 11.68
C LEU A 213 -0.44 17.92 10.80
N GLY A 214 0.60 17.12 11.10
CA GLY A 214 0.85 15.87 10.37
C GLY A 214 -0.35 14.92 10.36
N VAL A 215 -1.00 14.75 11.51
CA VAL A 215 -2.22 13.93 11.61
C VAL A 215 -3.38 14.49 10.78
N ILE A 216 -3.54 15.81 10.70
CA ILE A 216 -4.59 16.45 9.88
C ILE A 216 -4.26 16.35 8.38
N PHE A 217 -2.98 16.40 8.01
CA PHE A 217 -2.49 16.38 6.64
C PHE A 217 -2.19 14.98 6.08
N PHE A 218 -2.69 13.92 6.72
CA PHE A 218 -2.45 12.50 6.39
C PHE A 218 -2.79 12.05 4.95
N GLN A 219 -3.30 12.93 4.08
CA GLN A 219 -3.78 12.61 2.74
C GLN A 219 -2.67 12.15 1.77
N GLY A 220 -1.41 12.50 2.04
CA GLY A 220 -0.25 12.02 1.28
C GLY A 220 1.08 12.37 1.94
N GLY A 221 1.97 11.37 2.09
CA GLY A 221 3.21 11.49 2.85
C GLY A 221 4.04 12.71 2.43
N THR A 222 4.34 12.84 1.14
CA THR A 222 5.13 13.93 0.56
C THR A 222 4.56 15.33 0.84
N ILE A 223 3.25 15.54 0.65
CA ILE A 223 2.64 16.87 0.85
C ILE A 223 2.57 17.21 2.33
N SER A 224 2.17 16.23 3.15
CA SER A 224 2.10 16.37 4.60
C SER A 224 3.46 16.79 5.12
N THR A 225 4.50 16.06 4.74
CA THR A 225 5.88 16.35 5.10
C THR A 225 6.31 17.76 4.70
N VAL A 226 6.12 18.13 3.43
CA VAL A 226 6.54 19.45 2.93
C VAL A 226 5.84 20.56 3.68
N LEU A 227 4.52 20.48 3.73
CA LEU A 227 3.72 21.55 4.27
C LEU A 227 3.89 21.71 5.78
N VAL A 228 3.80 20.60 6.51
CA VAL A 228 3.94 20.62 7.96
C VAL A 228 5.36 21.06 8.29
N GLY A 229 6.38 20.47 7.65
CA GLY A 229 7.78 20.81 7.86
C GLY A 229 8.07 22.29 7.66
N THR A 230 7.75 22.85 6.49
CA THR A 230 8.04 24.26 6.18
C THR A 230 7.25 25.23 7.04
N THR A 231 6.04 24.87 7.47
CA THR A 231 5.24 25.79 8.28
C THR A 231 5.64 25.81 9.75
N VAL A 232 5.97 24.65 10.32
CA VAL A 232 6.27 24.57 11.76
C VAL A 232 7.72 24.89 12.08
N LYS A 233 8.63 24.72 11.13
CA LYS A 233 10.08 24.97 11.30
C LYS A 233 10.38 26.36 11.90
N PRO A 234 9.94 27.50 11.36
CA PRO A 234 10.30 28.82 11.90
C PRO A 234 9.89 29.03 13.37
N ILE A 235 8.93 28.25 13.85
CA ILE A 235 8.43 28.31 15.23
C ILE A 235 9.13 27.30 16.10
N ALA A 236 9.41 26.11 15.58
CA ALA A 236 10.24 25.13 16.24
C ALA A 236 11.63 25.70 16.54
N ASP A 237 12.21 26.44 15.59
CA ASP A 237 13.50 27.10 15.74
C ASP A 237 13.48 28.14 16.88
N LYS A 238 12.41 28.96 16.96
CA LYS A 238 12.20 29.95 18.04
C LYS A 238 12.05 29.30 19.42
N GLU A 239 11.46 28.11 19.45
CA GLU A 239 11.24 27.33 20.67
C GLU A 239 12.42 26.39 20.99
N ASN A 240 13.57 26.56 20.32
CA ASN A 240 14.77 25.75 20.48
C ASN A 240 14.46 24.25 20.36
N ILE A 241 13.77 23.83 19.32
CA ILE A 241 13.56 22.42 18.95
C ILE A 241 14.65 22.04 17.93
N SER A 242 15.44 21.00 18.22
CA SER A 242 16.46 20.50 17.30
C SER A 242 15.82 20.03 15.99
N HIS A 243 16.47 20.27 14.85
CA HIS A 243 15.89 19.90 13.56
C HIS A 243 15.69 18.37 13.42
N GLU A 244 16.50 17.54 14.09
CA GLU A 244 16.31 16.08 14.14
C GLU A 244 15.00 15.70 14.86
N GLU A 245 14.69 16.39 15.98
CA GLU A 245 13.44 16.18 16.73
C GLU A 245 12.23 16.58 15.89
N LEU A 246 12.33 17.70 15.15
CA LEU A 246 11.26 18.13 14.27
C LEU A 246 11.08 17.22 13.05
N ALA A 247 12.18 16.82 12.39
CA ALA A 247 12.16 15.92 11.26
C ALA A 247 11.50 14.57 11.62
N TYR A 248 11.85 14.01 12.78
CA TYR A 248 11.25 12.78 13.28
C TYR A 248 9.74 12.88 13.52
N ILE A 249 9.26 14.02 14.05
CA ILE A 249 7.82 14.26 14.24
C ILE A 249 7.09 14.36 12.89
N VAL A 250 7.63 15.15 11.96
CA VAL A 250 7.05 15.38 10.64
C VAL A 250 6.98 14.07 9.84
N ASP A 251 8.06 13.30 9.81
CA ASP A 251 8.15 12.06 9.03
C ASP A 251 7.25 10.95 9.62
N SER A 252 7.25 10.81 10.94
CA SER A 252 6.41 9.79 11.61
C SER A 252 4.92 10.11 11.58
N THR A 253 4.55 11.34 11.26
CA THR A 253 3.17 11.77 11.02
C THR A 253 2.86 11.96 9.53
N ALA A 254 3.70 11.39 8.66
CA ALA A 254 3.46 11.31 7.22
C ALA A 254 2.90 9.91 6.85
N SER A 255 3.74 8.97 6.43
CA SER A 255 3.32 7.65 5.97
C SER A 255 2.69 6.75 7.07
N PRO A 256 3.16 6.76 8.33
CA PRO A 256 2.51 5.95 9.39
C PRO A 256 1.06 6.35 9.67
N ILE A 257 0.76 7.65 9.83
CA ILE A 257 -0.62 8.08 10.06
C ILE A 257 -1.50 7.85 8.82
N ALA A 258 -0.93 7.97 7.61
CA ALA A 258 -1.65 7.67 6.38
C ALA A 258 -2.12 6.20 6.30
N SER A 259 -1.44 5.29 6.99
CA SER A 259 -1.86 3.88 7.12
C SER A 259 -3.03 3.70 8.10
N GLN A 260 -3.14 4.59 9.08
CA GLN A 260 -4.16 4.52 10.14
C GLN A 260 -5.44 5.25 9.78
N LEU A 261 -5.30 6.47 9.26
CA LEU A 261 -6.42 7.26 8.77
C LEU A 261 -6.63 6.90 7.29
N ALA A 262 -7.26 5.75 7.07
CA ALA A 262 -7.54 5.17 5.76
C ALA A 262 -8.56 5.97 4.91
N PHE A 263 -8.76 7.27 5.16
CA PHE A 263 -9.61 8.17 4.36
C PHE A 263 -8.80 8.96 3.32
N ASN A 264 -7.65 8.43 2.94
CA ASN A 264 -6.78 8.96 1.91
C ASN A 264 -6.82 8.06 0.67
N ALA A 265 -5.85 8.23 -0.21
CA ALA A 265 -5.80 7.46 -1.43
C ALA A 265 -5.53 5.96 -1.12
N TRP A 266 -4.72 5.63 -0.13
CA TRP A 266 -4.09 4.31 0.08
C TRP A 266 -5.02 3.09 -0.07
N PRO A 267 -6.25 3.05 0.47
CA PRO A 267 -7.14 1.91 0.26
C PRO A 267 -7.42 1.65 -1.23
N GLY A 268 -7.62 2.70 -2.03
CA GLY A 268 -7.83 2.57 -3.47
C GLY A 268 -6.58 2.11 -4.23
N TYR A 269 -5.40 2.38 -3.70
CA TYR A 269 -4.10 1.96 -4.27
C TYR A 269 -3.89 0.49 -3.95
N VAL A 270 -3.95 0.15 -2.66
CA VAL A 270 -3.62 -1.18 -2.15
C VAL A 270 -4.66 -2.21 -2.58
N GLN A 271 -5.95 -1.85 -2.67
CA GLN A 271 -6.98 -2.79 -3.14
C GLN A 271 -6.64 -3.38 -4.53
N ALA A 272 -5.90 -2.65 -5.37
CA ALA A 272 -5.56 -3.11 -6.71
C ALA A 272 -4.60 -4.32 -6.71
N PHE A 273 -3.91 -4.57 -5.59
CA PHE A 273 -2.87 -5.61 -5.48
C PHE A 273 -3.27 -6.82 -4.65
N ILE A 274 -4.39 -6.74 -3.92
CA ILE A 274 -4.77 -7.77 -2.95
C ILE A 274 -5.88 -8.69 -3.46
N PHE A 275 -6.16 -8.72 -4.76
CA PHE A 275 -7.09 -9.72 -5.30
C PHE A 275 -6.48 -11.13 -5.19
N VAL A 276 -7.24 -12.06 -4.60
CA VAL A 276 -6.87 -13.48 -4.51
C VAL A 276 -8.00 -14.33 -5.10
N SER A 277 -7.66 -15.27 -6.01
CA SER A 277 -8.64 -16.21 -6.58
C SER A 277 -9.22 -17.10 -5.48
N GLY A 278 -10.52 -17.42 -5.57
CA GLY A 278 -11.21 -18.27 -4.60
C GLY A 278 -11.56 -17.58 -3.28
N VAL A 279 -11.08 -16.36 -3.04
CA VAL A 279 -11.33 -15.61 -1.80
C VAL A 279 -12.48 -14.64 -1.98
N SER A 280 -13.67 -15.04 -1.55
CA SER A 280 -14.93 -14.31 -1.78
C SER A 280 -14.93 -12.89 -1.20
N PHE A 281 -14.36 -12.69 -0.01
CA PHE A 281 -14.27 -11.38 0.65
C PHE A 281 -13.18 -10.45 0.09
N LEU A 282 -12.49 -10.85 -0.98
CA LEU A 282 -11.59 -10.01 -1.79
C LEU A 282 -12.03 -9.94 -3.27
N ALA A 283 -13.21 -10.47 -3.60
CA ALA A 283 -13.64 -10.66 -4.97
C ALA A 283 -13.87 -9.34 -5.71
N THR A 284 -14.53 -8.37 -5.06
CA THR A 284 -14.79 -7.07 -5.67
C THR A 284 -13.86 -5.98 -5.13
N GLU A 285 -13.75 -4.88 -5.87
CA GLU A 285 -13.03 -3.69 -5.41
C GLU A 285 -13.57 -3.17 -4.08
N ALA A 286 -14.90 -3.16 -3.91
CA ALA A 286 -15.52 -2.74 -2.65
C ALA A 286 -15.15 -3.67 -1.48
N ASP A 287 -15.12 -4.99 -1.70
CA ASP A 287 -14.75 -5.95 -0.65
C ASP A 287 -13.29 -5.78 -0.23
N ARG A 288 -12.38 -5.54 -1.18
CA ARG A 288 -10.96 -5.29 -0.90
C ARG A 288 -10.73 -3.97 -0.16
N ILE A 289 -11.50 -2.93 -0.48
CA ILE A 289 -11.49 -1.68 0.30
C ILE A 289 -12.01 -1.95 1.71
N ALA A 290 -13.11 -2.69 1.88
CA ALA A 290 -13.64 -3.03 3.19
C ALA A 290 -12.62 -3.85 4.03
N PHE A 291 -11.94 -4.82 3.41
CA PHE A 291 -10.85 -5.59 4.03
C PHE A 291 -9.70 -4.68 4.49
N PHE A 292 -9.30 -3.69 3.67
CA PHE A 292 -8.31 -2.69 4.09
C PHE A 292 -8.74 -2.00 5.39
N PHE A 293 -9.97 -1.49 5.47
CA PHE A 293 -10.47 -0.82 6.69
C PHE A 293 -10.50 -1.76 7.90
N GLN A 294 -10.84 -3.04 7.71
CA GLN A 294 -10.80 -4.05 8.77
C GLN A 294 -9.38 -4.32 9.28
N SER A 295 -8.36 -4.13 8.43
CA SER A 295 -6.97 -4.37 8.79
C SER A 295 -6.31 -3.25 9.58
N VAL A 296 -6.85 -2.03 9.54
CA VAL A 296 -6.28 -0.83 10.18
C VAL A 296 -5.91 -1.05 11.67
N PRO A 297 -6.76 -1.66 12.52
CA PRO A 297 -6.42 -1.91 13.92
C PRO A 297 -5.21 -2.82 14.14
N PHE A 298 -4.80 -3.58 13.11
CA PHE A 298 -3.68 -4.52 13.15
C PHE A 298 -2.39 -3.95 12.56
N CYS A 299 -2.40 -2.72 12.03
CA CYS A 299 -1.19 -1.99 11.60
C CYS A 299 -0.43 -1.47 12.83
N PHE A 300 0.10 -2.40 13.63
CA PHE A 300 0.71 -2.14 14.94
C PHE A 300 1.94 -1.23 14.87
N TYR A 301 2.80 -1.33 13.86
CA TYR A 301 3.95 -0.43 13.72
C TYR A 301 3.47 1.00 13.51
N ALA A 302 2.52 1.23 12.59
CA ALA A 302 1.99 2.56 12.35
C ALA A 302 1.34 3.15 13.62
N ILE A 303 0.60 2.34 14.39
CA ILE A 303 0.08 2.73 15.72
C ILE A 303 1.24 3.16 16.64
N PHE A 304 2.25 2.31 16.80
CA PHE A 304 3.36 2.56 17.72
C PHE A 304 4.24 3.73 17.29
N ALA A 305 4.44 3.96 15.99
CA ALA A 305 5.17 5.10 15.46
C ALA A 305 4.44 6.42 15.75
N VAL A 306 3.14 6.51 15.44
CA VAL A 306 2.32 7.70 15.68
C VAL A 306 2.17 7.99 17.18
N LEU A 307 1.92 6.96 17.99
CA LEU A 307 1.83 7.11 19.45
C LEU A 307 3.20 7.45 20.07
N GLY A 308 4.27 6.84 19.58
CA GLY A 308 5.63 7.12 20.03
C GLY A 308 6.02 8.57 19.81
N THR A 309 5.67 9.14 18.66
CA THR A 309 5.92 10.56 18.35
C THR A 309 4.99 11.50 19.09
N PHE A 310 3.73 11.12 19.32
CA PHE A 310 2.86 11.85 20.24
C PHE A 310 3.45 11.96 21.64
N LEU A 311 3.93 10.83 22.18
CA LEU A 311 4.55 10.75 23.49
C LEU A 311 5.85 11.58 23.57
N LEU A 312 6.65 11.60 22.50
CA LEU A 312 7.80 12.51 22.37
C LEU A 312 7.38 13.99 22.38
N SER A 313 6.30 14.33 21.66
CA SER A 313 5.78 15.71 21.57
C SER A 313 5.32 16.26 22.92
N ILE A 314 4.78 15.41 23.80
CA ILE A 314 4.41 15.78 25.18
C ILE A 314 5.54 15.61 26.21
N GLU A 315 6.77 15.33 25.76
CA GLU A 315 7.97 15.07 26.58
C GLU A 315 7.84 13.89 27.54
N LYS A 316 7.16 12.83 27.11
CA LYS A 316 7.08 11.54 27.82
C LYS A 316 7.41 10.35 26.89
N PRO A 317 8.56 10.37 26.17
CA PRO A 317 8.89 9.28 25.26
C PRO A 317 9.04 7.96 26.03
N LEU A 318 8.45 6.87 25.51
CA LEU A 318 8.65 5.52 26.06
C LEU A 318 10.08 5.04 25.90
N PHE A 319 10.71 5.46 24.80
CA PHE A 319 12.10 5.22 24.48
C PHE A 319 12.67 6.45 23.78
N LEU A 320 13.92 6.78 24.12
CA LEU A 320 14.66 7.84 23.46
C LEU A 320 16.02 7.31 23.03
N GLY A 321 16.26 7.26 21.72
CA GLY A 321 17.54 6.86 21.16
C GLY A 321 18.65 7.81 21.59
N LYS A 322 19.89 7.31 21.73
CA LYS A 322 21.03 8.11 22.21
C LYS A 322 21.27 9.35 21.35
N GLN A 323 21.19 9.21 20.02
CA GLN A 323 21.40 10.33 19.10
C GLN A 323 20.31 11.40 19.24
N LEU A 324 19.03 10.99 19.29
CA LEU A 324 17.93 11.95 19.44
C LEU A 324 17.95 12.62 20.81
N GLY A 325 18.29 11.88 21.87
CA GLY A 325 18.49 12.45 23.21
C GLY A 325 19.60 13.51 23.25
N ALA A 326 20.72 13.24 22.59
CA ALA A 326 21.82 14.20 22.47
C ALA A 326 21.42 15.45 21.67
N ALA A 327 20.64 15.30 20.59
CA ALA A 327 20.12 16.43 19.81
C ALA A 327 19.19 17.34 20.63
N ILE A 328 18.27 16.72 21.40
CA ILE A 328 17.37 17.45 22.30
C ILE A 328 18.17 18.19 23.38
N GLU A 329 19.12 17.52 24.04
CA GLU A 329 19.94 18.13 25.09
C GLU A 329 20.78 19.30 24.54
N ARG A 330 21.42 19.13 23.37
CA ARG A 330 22.19 20.16 22.68
C ARG A 330 21.33 21.40 22.43
N SER A 331 20.18 21.21 21.79
CA SER A 331 19.30 22.31 21.42
C SER A 331 18.74 23.05 22.64
N ARG A 332 18.32 22.33 23.69
CA ARG A 332 17.76 22.96 24.90
C ARG A 332 18.79 23.65 25.79
N SER A 333 20.04 23.15 25.84
CA SER A 333 21.08 23.70 26.72
C SER A 333 21.93 24.80 26.06
N THR A 334 22.19 24.69 24.75
CA THR A 334 23.11 25.60 24.03
C THR A 334 22.40 26.49 23.02
N GLY A 335 21.15 26.19 22.65
CA GLY A 335 20.43 26.85 21.55
C GLY A 335 20.87 26.41 20.14
N GLN A 336 21.82 25.48 20.02
CA GLN A 336 22.26 24.95 18.72
C GLN A 336 21.27 23.90 18.21
N LEU A 337 20.56 24.22 17.12
CA LEU A 337 19.52 23.36 16.55
C LEU A 337 20.10 22.17 15.78
N ASP A 338 21.26 22.35 15.15
CA ASP A 338 21.95 21.35 14.33
C ASP A 338 23.18 20.77 15.03
N ALA A 339 23.60 19.57 14.61
CA ALA A 339 24.85 18.97 15.06
C ALA A 339 26.09 19.68 14.49
N GLU A 340 27.23 19.56 15.18
CA GLU A 340 28.49 20.09 14.65
C GLU A 340 28.86 19.40 13.32
N GLY A 341 29.06 20.19 12.27
CA GLY A 341 29.39 19.70 10.93
C GLY A 341 28.20 19.18 10.12
N ALA A 342 26.96 19.38 10.59
CA ALA A 342 25.76 19.12 9.80
C ALA A 342 25.74 19.98 8.52
N GLU A 343 25.27 19.41 7.41
CA GLU A 343 25.03 20.13 6.16
C GLU A 343 23.54 20.09 5.79
N PRO A 344 22.70 20.92 6.45
CA PRO A 344 21.27 20.97 6.20
C PRO A 344 20.92 21.12 4.72
N LEU A 345 20.03 20.25 4.24
CA LEU A 345 19.41 20.41 2.94
C LEU A 345 18.41 21.57 3.02
N SER A 346 18.78 22.76 2.56
CA SER A 346 17.88 23.93 2.56
C SER A 346 17.18 24.07 1.22
N ALA A 347 15.88 23.76 1.15
CA ALA A 347 15.08 24.13 -0.01
C ALA A 347 14.34 25.45 0.21
N LYS A 348 15.07 26.56 0.02
CA LYS A 348 14.47 27.90 -0.02
C LYS A 348 13.34 28.00 -1.05
N GLU A 349 13.38 27.18 -2.11
CA GLU A 349 12.35 27.10 -3.14
C GLU A 349 11.06 26.39 -2.66
N LEU A 350 11.15 25.45 -1.71
CA LEU A 350 9.99 24.79 -1.10
C LEU A 350 9.36 25.62 0.03
N GLU A 351 10.12 26.53 0.65
CA GLU A 351 9.61 27.51 1.62
C GLU A 351 8.74 28.59 0.94
N SER A 352 8.90 28.83 -0.37
CA SER A 352 8.09 29.78 -1.12
C SER A 352 6.88 29.11 -1.77
N SER A 353 5.68 29.33 -1.22
CA SER A 353 4.45 29.08 -1.97
C SER A 353 4.43 30.02 -3.18
N ASN A 354 4.32 29.48 -4.40
CA ASN A 354 4.26 30.26 -5.63
C ASN A 354 2.86 30.89 -5.80
N ILE A 355 2.51 31.77 -4.87
CA ILE A 355 1.22 32.46 -4.77
C ILE A 355 1.21 33.59 -5.81
N PRO A 356 0.19 33.68 -6.68
CA PRO A 356 0.07 34.78 -7.63
C PRO A 356 0.07 36.15 -6.94
N ASN A 357 0.73 37.14 -7.55
CA ASN A 357 0.78 38.51 -7.03
C ASN A 357 -0.63 39.08 -6.85
N GLY A 358 -0.92 39.60 -5.65
CA GLY A 358 -2.24 40.15 -5.30
C GLY A 358 -3.24 39.11 -4.76
N TYR A 359 -2.87 37.83 -4.71
CA TYR A 359 -3.66 36.80 -4.03
C TYR A 359 -3.28 36.75 -2.55
N THR A 360 -4.29 36.71 -1.66
CA THR A 360 -4.08 36.61 -0.21
C THR A 360 -4.51 35.23 0.27
N PRO A 361 -3.59 34.37 0.75
CA PRO A 361 -3.95 33.07 1.30
C PRO A 361 -4.91 33.20 2.48
N HIS A 362 -5.89 32.29 2.60
CA HIS A 362 -6.79 32.25 3.74
C HIS A 362 -7.07 30.81 4.20
N VAL A 363 -7.09 30.63 5.52
CA VAL A 363 -7.25 29.33 6.19
C VAL A 363 -8.54 28.56 5.79
N ILE A 364 -9.62 29.26 5.42
CA ILE A 364 -10.89 28.64 4.98
C ILE A 364 -10.71 27.89 3.65
N GLU A 365 -9.80 28.31 2.77
CA GLU A 365 -9.51 27.63 1.50
C GLU A 365 -8.91 26.23 1.70
N PHE A 366 -8.43 25.96 2.91
CA PHE A 366 -8.01 24.64 3.32
C PHE A 366 -9.14 23.90 4.05
N PHE A 367 -9.72 24.51 5.08
CA PHE A 367 -10.75 23.87 5.91
C PHE A 367 -12.00 23.46 5.15
N LEU A 368 -12.50 24.30 4.24
CA LEU A 368 -13.78 24.03 3.58
C LEU A 368 -13.67 22.85 2.59
N PRO A 369 -12.68 22.80 1.68
CA PRO A 369 -12.47 21.62 0.84
C PRO A 369 -12.14 20.34 1.62
N LEU A 370 -11.29 20.43 2.66
CA LEU A 370 -10.96 19.26 3.49
C LEU A 370 -12.18 18.75 4.27
N GLY A 371 -12.95 19.67 4.88
CA GLY A 371 -14.18 19.33 5.60
C GLY A 371 -15.22 18.68 4.69
N ALA A 372 -15.39 19.19 3.46
CA ALA A 372 -16.25 18.57 2.47
C ALA A 372 -15.78 17.18 2.06
N LEU A 373 -14.48 17.00 1.81
CA LEU A 373 -13.87 15.70 1.50
C LEU A 373 -14.19 14.67 2.58
N ILE A 374 -13.89 15.01 3.83
CA ILE A 374 -14.10 14.12 4.98
C ILE A 374 -15.60 13.81 5.16
N ALA A 375 -16.46 14.83 5.11
CA ALA A 375 -17.89 14.67 5.29
C ALA A 375 -18.52 13.76 4.21
N ILE A 376 -18.10 13.89 2.95
CA ILE A 376 -18.60 13.06 1.85
C ILE A 376 -18.07 11.63 1.98
N ALA A 377 -16.78 11.44 2.26
CA ALA A 377 -16.19 10.11 2.43
C ALA A 377 -16.86 9.34 3.57
N ILE A 378 -17.04 9.98 4.74
CA ILE A 378 -17.70 9.36 5.90
C ILE A 378 -19.20 9.17 5.63
N GLY A 379 -19.87 10.18 5.07
CA GLY A 379 -21.31 10.11 4.79
C GLY A 379 -21.65 8.95 3.85
N THR A 380 -20.91 8.81 2.75
CA THR A 380 -21.10 7.70 1.79
C THR A 380 -20.79 6.34 2.40
N PHE A 381 -19.79 6.24 3.28
CA PHE A 381 -19.53 5.03 4.05
C PHE A 381 -20.72 4.65 4.95
N ILE A 382 -21.29 5.60 5.69
CA ILE A 382 -22.42 5.35 6.60
C ILE A 382 -23.68 4.93 5.83
N TYR A 383 -24.02 5.61 4.74
CA TYR A 383 -25.25 5.34 3.99
C TYR A 383 -25.13 4.20 2.97
N GLY A 384 -23.95 4.01 2.38
CA GLY A 384 -23.72 3.09 1.26
C GLY A 384 -22.80 1.91 1.59
N GLY A 385 -22.30 1.81 2.82
CA GLY A 385 -21.39 0.73 3.26
C GLY A 385 -19.97 0.81 2.70
N SER A 386 -19.67 1.75 1.81
CA SER A 386 -18.33 1.99 1.25
C SER A 386 -18.12 3.48 0.97
N PRO A 387 -16.92 4.03 1.21
CA PRO A 387 -16.64 5.44 0.99
C PRO A 387 -16.53 5.73 -0.51
N ASN A 388 -17.26 6.73 -1.00
CA ASN A 388 -17.10 7.20 -2.38
C ASN A 388 -16.02 8.29 -2.45
N VAL A 389 -14.78 7.84 -2.53
CA VAL A 389 -13.58 8.68 -2.49
C VAL A 389 -13.49 9.60 -3.72
N GLN A 390 -13.94 9.13 -4.90
CA GLN A 390 -13.93 9.93 -6.12
C GLN A 390 -14.81 11.18 -6.00
N TRP A 391 -16.02 11.04 -5.46
CA TRP A 391 -16.91 12.18 -5.23
C TRP A 391 -16.37 13.13 -4.17
N ALA A 392 -15.79 12.59 -3.09
CA ALA A 392 -15.19 13.39 -2.02
C ALA A 392 -14.07 14.28 -2.55
N PHE A 393 -13.12 13.72 -3.31
CA PHE A 393 -12.04 14.49 -3.91
C PHE A 393 -12.51 15.42 -5.03
N GLY A 394 -13.47 14.99 -5.86
CA GLY A 394 -14.02 15.82 -6.93
C GLY A 394 -14.67 17.10 -6.40
N ILE A 395 -15.52 16.98 -5.37
CA ILE A 395 -16.17 18.14 -4.75
C ILE A 395 -15.14 19.02 -4.02
N ALA A 396 -14.18 18.43 -3.31
CA ALA A 396 -13.12 19.19 -2.66
C ALA A 396 -12.30 20.01 -3.66
N LEU A 397 -11.90 19.41 -4.79
CA LEU A 397 -11.19 20.10 -5.87
C LEU A 397 -12.02 21.24 -6.45
N LEU A 398 -13.31 21.00 -6.73
CA LEU A 398 -14.20 22.05 -7.26
C LEU A 398 -14.39 23.20 -6.28
N LEU A 399 -14.52 22.91 -4.98
CA LEU A 399 -14.61 23.95 -3.93
C LEU A 399 -13.31 24.75 -3.84
N ALA A 400 -12.15 24.08 -3.79
CA ALA A 400 -10.85 24.74 -3.74
C ALA A 400 -10.64 25.65 -4.96
N ALA A 401 -10.91 25.13 -6.16
CA ALA A 401 -10.83 25.88 -7.41
C ALA A 401 -11.83 27.05 -7.45
N GLY A 402 -13.07 26.82 -7.06
CA GLY A 402 -14.12 27.84 -7.04
C GLY A 402 -13.82 28.99 -6.08
N MET A 403 -13.31 28.67 -4.88
CA MET A 403 -12.86 29.67 -3.92
C MET A 403 -11.68 30.49 -4.45
N ALA A 404 -10.69 29.84 -5.06
CA ALA A 404 -9.54 30.51 -5.65
C ALA A 404 -9.97 31.52 -6.73
N LEU A 405 -10.85 31.12 -7.65
CA LEU A 405 -11.39 32.00 -8.68
C LEU A 405 -12.25 33.13 -8.09
N ALA A 406 -13.11 32.83 -7.13
CA ALA A 406 -13.97 33.83 -6.49
C ALA A 406 -13.16 34.91 -5.74
N LYS A 407 -11.99 34.56 -5.22
CA LYS A 407 -11.04 35.48 -4.58
C LYS A 407 -10.14 36.24 -5.56
N GLY A 408 -10.34 36.04 -6.87
CA GLY A 408 -9.64 36.79 -7.92
C GLY A 408 -8.39 36.12 -8.48
N MET A 409 -8.14 34.84 -8.19
CA MET A 409 -7.09 34.10 -8.90
C MET A 409 -7.44 33.97 -10.38
N SER A 410 -6.45 34.17 -11.27
CA SER A 410 -6.67 33.98 -12.70
C SER A 410 -6.87 32.50 -13.03
N LEU A 411 -7.70 32.18 -14.02
CA LEU A 411 -7.87 30.80 -14.48
C LEU A 411 -6.53 30.19 -14.95
N LYS A 412 -5.63 31.01 -15.52
CA LYS A 412 -4.30 30.56 -15.95
C LYS A 412 -3.44 30.11 -14.77
N ASP A 413 -3.44 30.87 -13.67
CA ASP A 413 -2.69 30.52 -12.47
C ASP A 413 -3.28 29.29 -11.76
N LEU A 414 -4.61 29.19 -11.74
CA LEU A 414 -5.29 28.00 -11.21
C LEU A 414 -4.91 26.75 -12.02
N LEU A 415 -4.97 26.83 -13.35
CA LEU A 415 -4.62 25.72 -14.23
C LEU A 415 -3.13 25.35 -14.17
N SER A 416 -2.24 26.34 -13.98
CA SER A 416 -0.82 26.04 -13.77
C SER A 416 -0.60 25.31 -12.45
N GLY A 417 -1.27 25.75 -11.38
CA GLY A 417 -1.26 25.04 -10.09
C GLY A 417 -1.74 23.60 -10.22
N PHE A 418 -2.87 23.39 -10.91
CA PHE A 418 -3.40 22.06 -11.21
C PHE A 418 -2.40 21.18 -11.98
N GLN A 419 -1.75 21.72 -13.02
CA GLN A 419 -0.74 21.01 -13.80
C GLN A 419 0.49 20.63 -12.97
N ASP A 420 0.96 21.53 -12.12
CA ASP A 420 2.11 21.25 -11.24
C ASP A 420 1.75 20.17 -10.20
N GLY A 421 0.52 20.19 -9.71
CA GLY A 421 -0.04 19.13 -8.88
C GLY A 421 -0.05 17.76 -9.58
N ILE A 422 -0.52 17.70 -10.83
CA ILE A 422 -0.47 16.48 -11.65
C ILE A 422 0.97 15.99 -11.79
N LYS A 423 1.92 16.86 -12.19
CA LYS A 423 3.34 16.50 -12.35
C LYS A 423 3.90 15.85 -11.09
N GLY A 424 3.51 16.35 -9.91
CA GLY A 424 3.94 15.81 -8.62
C GLY A 424 3.49 14.38 -8.33
N VAL A 425 2.44 13.88 -8.99
CA VAL A 425 1.86 12.54 -8.73
C VAL A 425 1.90 11.59 -9.95
N VAL A 426 2.51 12.00 -11.06
CA VAL A 426 2.63 11.18 -12.29
C VAL A 426 3.35 9.86 -12.01
N LEU A 427 4.49 9.89 -11.30
CA LEU A 427 5.31 8.70 -11.07
C LEU A 427 4.55 7.62 -10.31
N GLY A 428 3.86 7.99 -9.22
CA GLY A 428 3.02 7.06 -8.46
C GLY A 428 1.89 6.46 -9.30
N SER A 429 1.31 7.25 -10.21
CA SER A 429 0.27 6.79 -11.14
C SER A 429 0.79 5.79 -12.19
N VAL A 430 2.04 5.95 -12.64
CA VAL A 430 2.68 4.98 -13.55
C VAL A 430 2.98 3.66 -12.83
N ILE A 431 3.51 3.72 -11.61
CA ILE A 431 3.78 2.54 -10.78
C ILE A 431 2.50 1.73 -10.56
N LEU A 432 1.38 2.40 -10.25
CA LEU A 432 0.05 1.79 -10.12
C LEU A 432 -0.33 0.91 -11.30
N LEU A 433 -0.22 1.49 -12.50
CA LEU A 433 -0.60 0.84 -13.74
C LEU A 433 0.27 -0.40 -14.01
N LEU A 434 1.59 -0.28 -13.85
CA LEU A 434 2.52 -1.40 -14.04
C LEU A 434 2.31 -2.50 -13.00
N ALA A 435 2.02 -2.12 -11.76
CA ALA A 435 1.77 -3.05 -10.68
C ALA A 435 0.45 -3.83 -10.90
N MET A 436 -0.59 -3.18 -11.45
CA MET A 436 -1.80 -3.88 -11.90
C MET A 436 -1.50 -4.87 -13.02
N THR A 437 -0.62 -4.51 -13.96
CA THR A 437 -0.22 -5.40 -15.06
C THR A 437 0.53 -6.63 -14.56
N ILE A 438 1.55 -6.48 -13.70
CA ILE A 438 2.29 -7.63 -13.15
C ILE A 438 1.40 -8.49 -12.24
N GLY A 439 0.48 -7.89 -11.47
CA GLY A 439 -0.50 -8.62 -10.66
C GLY A 439 -1.42 -9.49 -11.53
N GLY A 440 -1.88 -8.95 -12.66
CA GLY A 440 -2.63 -9.71 -13.68
C GLY A 440 -1.84 -10.88 -14.24
N LEU A 441 -0.59 -10.64 -14.68
CA LEU A 441 0.27 -11.70 -15.21
C LEU A 441 0.58 -12.78 -14.16
N SER A 442 0.88 -12.38 -12.92
CA SER A 442 1.15 -13.33 -11.82
C SER A 442 -0.04 -14.22 -11.52
N LYS A 443 -1.26 -13.67 -11.60
CA LYS A 443 -2.51 -14.43 -11.50
C LYS A 443 -2.64 -15.46 -12.63
N GLU A 444 -2.36 -15.06 -13.87
CA GLU A 444 -2.46 -15.97 -15.04
C GLU A 444 -1.41 -17.09 -15.02
N ILE A 445 -0.21 -16.81 -14.48
CA ILE A 445 0.90 -17.75 -14.33
C ILE A 445 0.69 -18.69 -13.12
N GLY A 446 -0.25 -18.38 -12.23
CA GLY A 446 -0.61 -19.25 -11.10
C GLY A 446 0.35 -19.22 -9.92
N GLY A 447 1.04 -18.10 -9.67
CA GLY A 447 1.95 -17.94 -8.52
C GLY A 447 1.28 -18.28 -7.18
N GLY A 448 0.05 -17.82 -6.98
CA GLY A 448 -0.71 -18.15 -5.77
C GLY A 448 -1.01 -19.64 -5.61
N ILE A 449 -1.44 -20.30 -6.69
CA ILE A 449 -1.79 -21.73 -6.69
C ILE A 449 -0.58 -22.59 -6.32
N PHE A 450 0.58 -22.29 -6.90
CA PHE A 450 1.83 -23.00 -6.60
C PHE A 450 2.22 -22.92 -5.12
N LEU A 451 2.06 -21.74 -4.50
CA LEU A 451 2.39 -21.54 -3.08
C LEU A 451 1.46 -22.35 -2.16
N VAL A 452 0.18 -22.48 -2.51
CA VAL A 452 -0.78 -23.35 -1.81
C VAL A 452 -0.31 -24.80 -1.82
N GLU A 453 0.06 -25.32 -2.99
CA GLU A 453 0.42 -26.73 -3.16
C GLU A 453 1.73 -27.10 -2.43
N GLN A 454 2.78 -26.26 -2.54
CA GLN A 454 4.12 -26.61 -2.03
C GLN A 454 4.45 -26.10 -0.63
N LEU A 455 3.95 -24.93 -0.22
CA LEU A 455 4.40 -24.26 1.00
C LEU A 455 3.43 -24.32 2.16
N GLY A 456 2.20 -24.76 1.93
CA GLY A 456 1.16 -24.81 2.96
C GLY A 456 1.58 -25.50 4.26
N HIS A 457 2.36 -26.58 4.17
CA HIS A 457 2.79 -27.39 5.33
C HIS A 457 4.23 -27.10 5.81
N SER A 458 5.02 -26.33 5.06
CA SER A 458 6.46 -26.14 5.32
C SER A 458 6.78 -24.88 6.12
N ILE A 459 5.88 -23.90 6.12
CA ILE A 459 6.07 -22.62 6.83
C ILE A 459 5.21 -22.62 8.10
N PRO A 460 5.82 -22.48 9.30
CA PRO A 460 5.06 -22.24 10.51
C PRO A 460 4.24 -20.96 10.37
N TYR A 461 2.91 -21.08 10.38
CA TYR A 461 2.01 -19.97 10.07
C TYR A 461 2.28 -18.73 10.94
N PHE A 462 2.57 -18.90 12.23
CA PHE A 462 2.84 -17.81 13.17
C PHE A 462 4.07 -16.94 12.81
N LEU A 463 5.01 -17.48 12.02
CA LEU A 463 6.22 -16.76 11.59
C LEU A 463 6.00 -15.94 10.32
N LEU A 464 4.95 -16.26 9.54
CA LEU A 464 4.73 -15.64 8.23
C LEU A 464 4.57 -14.11 8.30
N PRO A 465 3.76 -13.52 9.20
CA PRO A 465 3.66 -12.06 9.28
C PRO A 465 5.01 -11.39 9.51
N VAL A 466 5.86 -11.93 10.38
CA VAL A 466 7.18 -11.36 10.69
C VAL A 466 8.14 -11.50 9.51
N MET A 467 8.11 -12.62 8.79
CA MET A 467 8.91 -12.77 7.57
C MET A 467 8.51 -11.76 6.50
N LEU A 468 7.20 -11.57 6.31
CA LEU A 468 6.67 -10.58 5.37
C LEU A 468 7.05 -9.16 5.78
N GLN A 469 6.95 -8.82 7.07
CA GLN A 469 7.41 -7.55 7.62
C GLN A 469 8.90 -7.31 7.32
N VAL A 470 9.78 -8.25 7.65
CA VAL A 470 11.23 -8.08 7.44
C VAL A 470 11.55 -7.94 5.94
N MET A 471 10.90 -8.73 5.10
CA MET A 471 11.05 -8.63 3.65
C MET A 471 10.67 -7.23 3.13
N THR A 472 9.51 -6.71 3.53
CA THR A 472 9.05 -5.39 3.08
C THR A 472 9.87 -4.25 3.67
N MET A 473 10.34 -4.37 4.92
CA MET A 473 11.29 -3.42 5.52
C MET A 473 12.56 -3.30 4.69
N VAL A 474 13.15 -4.42 4.27
CA VAL A 474 14.38 -4.43 3.46
C VAL A 474 14.15 -3.86 2.07
N ILE A 475 13.06 -4.25 1.41
CA ILE A 475 12.71 -3.74 0.08
C ILE A 475 12.49 -2.23 0.16
N ALA A 476 11.59 -1.76 1.03
CA ALA A 476 11.25 -0.35 1.15
C ALA A 476 12.44 0.51 1.61
N PHE A 477 13.29 0.01 2.51
CA PHE A 477 14.52 0.71 2.88
C PHE A 477 15.49 0.86 1.70
N SER A 478 15.57 -0.16 0.85
CA SER A 478 16.48 -0.15 -0.30
C SER A 478 15.98 0.69 -1.46
N THR A 479 14.66 0.83 -1.61
CA THR A 479 13.99 1.54 -2.71
C THR A 479 13.59 2.96 -2.34
N GLY A 480 13.46 3.26 -1.04
CA GLY A 480 12.98 4.55 -0.54
C GLY A 480 11.50 4.78 -0.82
N THR A 481 10.68 3.74 -0.96
CA THR A 481 9.26 3.91 -1.25
C THR A 481 8.38 2.81 -0.66
N SER A 482 7.38 3.21 0.11
CA SER A 482 6.32 2.32 0.61
C SER A 482 5.40 1.86 -0.52
N TRP A 483 5.02 2.79 -1.41
CA TRP A 483 4.13 2.52 -2.55
C TRP A 483 4.74 1.50 -3.51
N GLY A 484 6.00 1.71 -3.94
CA GLY A 484 6.69 0.75 -4.79
C GLY A 484 6.81 -0.64 -4.12
N THR A 485 6.96 -0.68 -2.80
CA THR A 485 7.04 -1.94 -2.05
C THR A 485 5.69 -2.66 -1.99
N TYR A 486 4.58 -1.96 -1.76
CA TYR A 486 3.22 -2.51 -1.82
C TYR A 486 2.93 -3.18 -3.17
N ALA A 487 3.24 -2.47 -4.27
CA ALA A 487 3.05 -2.94 -5.63
C ALA A 487 3.76 -4.28 -5.91
N VAL A 488 4.92 -4.49 -5.29
CA VAL A 488 5.72 -5.70 -5.46
C VAL A 488 5.33 -6.79 -4.45
N ALA A 489 5.03 -6.43 -3.21
CA ALA A 489 4.84 -7.38 -2.11
C ALA A 489 3.42 -7.97 -2.01
N PHE A 490 2.37 -7.16 -2.18
CA PHE A 490 0.99 -7.63 -1.99
C PHE A 490 0.54 -8.74 -2.95
N PRO A 491 0.86 -8.69 -4.26
CA PRO A 491 0.48 -9.75 -5.19
C PRO A 491 1.08 -11.12 -4.81
N LEU A 492 2.13 -11.13 -3.98
CA LEU A 492 2.80 -12.34 -3.49
C LEU A 492 2.32 -12.73 -2.10
N ALA A 493 2.26 -11.76 -1.19
CA ALA A 493 1.98 -12.00 0.21
C ALA A 493 0.54 -12.47 0.45
N MET A 494 -0.43 -11.91 -0.28
CA MET A 494 -1.85 -12.22 -0.05
C MET A 494 -2.22 -13.65 -0.44
N PRO A 495 -1.85 -14.15 -1.65
CA PRO A 495 -2.07 -15.56 -1.98
C PRO A 495 -1.31 -16.51 -1.04
N LEU A 496 -0.09 -16.16 -0.63
CA LEU A 496 0.70 -16.97 0.31
C LEU A 496 0.05 -17.05 1.69
N ALA A 497 -0.49 -15.94 2.20
CA ALA A 497 -1.15 -15.91 3.49
C ALA A 497 -2.42 -16.79 3.49
N TRP A 498 -3.21 -16.73 2.41
CA TRP A 498 -4.38 -17.59 2.24
C TRP A 498 -4.00 -19.08 2.15
N ALA A 499 -2.97 -19.39 1.37
CA ALA A 499 -2.40 -20.73 1.23
C ALA A 499 -1.99 -21.35 2.56
N VAL A 500 -1.18 -20.62 3.33
CA VAL A 500 -0.66 -21.07 4.62
C VAL A 500 -1.79 -21.22 5.64
N ALA A 501 -2.79 -20.34 5.61
CA ALA A 501 -3.96 -20.47 6.49
C ALA A 501 -4.75 -21.77 6.22
N GLY A 502 -5.02 -22.07 4.95
CA GLY A 502 -5.76 -23.27 4.53
C GLY A 502 -5.04 -24.57 4.88
N ALA A 503 -3.75 -24.68 4.55
CA ALA A 503 -2.96 -25.87 4.88
C ALA A 503 -2.67 -26.03 6.39
N ASN A 504 -2.59 -24.88 7.08
CA ASN A 504 -2.72 -24.67 8.53
C ASN A 504 -3.94 -25.33 9.19
N GLY A 505 -5.05 -25.49 8.45
CA GLY A 505 -6.35 -25.75 9.05
C GLY A 505 -6.78 -24.69 10.07
N LEU A 506 -6.33 -23.44 9.90
CA LEU A 506 -6.56 -22.36 10.87
C LEU A 506 -8.05 -22.10 11.06
N ALA A 507 -8.51 -21.97 12.30
CA ALA A 507 -9.91 -21.67 12.63
C ALA A 507 -10.36 -20.28 12.13
N HIS A 508 -9.43 -19.33 12.04
CA HIS A 508 -9.70 -17.95 11.63
C HIS A 508 -8.77 -17.48 10.49
N PRO A 509 -8.95 -18.00 9.25
CA PRO A 509 -8.05 -17.72 8.13
C PRO A 509 -8.11 -16.25 7.66
N GLU A 510 -9.28 -15.61 7.77
CA GLU A 510 -9.47 -14.19 7.41
C GLU A 510 -8.66 -13.26 8.33
N LEU A 511 -8.68 -13.55 9.64
CA LEU A 511 -7.90 -12.83 10.63
C LEU A 511 -6.40 -13.01 10.37
N PHE A 512 -5.95 -14.25 10.13
CA PHE A 512 -4.55 -14.51 9.78
C PHE A 512 -4.08 -13.72 8.55
N MET A 513 -4.91 -13.69 7.51
CA MET A 513 -4.60 -12.94 6.30
C MET A 513 -4.59 -11.43 6.56
N THR A 514 -5.45 -10.94 7.45
CA THR A 514 -5.44 -9.55 7.93
C THR A 514 -4.12 -9.20 8.62
N LEU A 515 -3.58 -10.10 9.44
CA LEU A 515 -2.27 -9.90 10.09
C LEU A 515 -1.12 -9.84 9.07
N CYS A 516 -1.13 -10.74 8.08
CA CYS A 516 -0.13 -10.75 7.02
C CYS A 516 -0.19 -9.48 6.17
N PHE A 517 -1.42 -9.04 5.83
CA PHE A 517 -1.65 -7.78 5.13
C PHE A 517 -1.09 -6.59 5.91
N ALA A 518 -1.43 -6.49 7.20
CA ALA A 518 -0.98 -5.40 8.06
C ALA A 518 0.55 -5.40 8.23
N ALA A 519 1.18 -6.58 8.34
CA ALA A 519 2.63 -6.70 8.41
C ALA A 519 3.35 -6.24 7.13
N VAL A 520 2.78 -6.52 5.95
CA VAL A 520 3.27 -6.01 4.67
C VAL A 520 3.13 -4.50 4.59
N MET A 521 1.96 -3.97 4.97
CA MET A 521 1.70 -2.52 5.04
C MET A 521 2.78 -1.85 5.89
N ASP A 522 2.85 -2.22 7.16
CA ASP A 522 3.69 -1.59 8.16
C ASP A 522 5.19 -1.76 7.89
N GLY A 523 5.62 -2.94 7.45
CA GLY A 523 7.03 -3.16 7.10
C GLY A 523 7.47 -2.27 5.94
N SER A 524 6.59 -2.04 4.95
CA SER A 524 6.88 -1.11 3.85
C SER A 524 6.94 0.34 4.33
N VAL A 525 6.05 0.76 5.23
CA VAL A 525 6.09 2.11 5.83
C VAL A 525 7.36 2.32 6.63
N TYR A 526 7.74 1.35 7.46
CA TYR A 526 8.99 1.40 8.23
C TYR A 526 10.19 1.60 7.30
N GLY A 527 10.29 0.79 6.25
CA GLY A 527 11.46 0.81 5.39
C GLY A 527 11.57 2.13 4.63
N ASP A 528 10.44 2.63 4.13
CA ASP A 528 10.32 3.95 3.50
C ASP A 528 10.83 5.05 4.42
N GLN A 529 10.27 5.12 5.63
CA GLN A 529 10.60 6.14 6.61
C GLN A 529 12.07 6.09 7.05
N CYS A 530 12.66 4.90 7.16
CA CYS A 530 14.05 4.75 7.59
C CYS A 530 15.06 4.96 6.44
N SER A 531 14.62 5.07 5.19
CA SER A 531 15.51 5.07 4.04
C SER A 531 16.13 6.46 3.78
N PRO A 532 17.47 6.57 3.65
CA PRO A 532 18.11 7.85 3.29
C PRO A 532 17.81 8.31 1.86
N ILE A 533 17.19 7.48 1.03
CA ILE A 533 16.82 7.82 -0.35
C ILE A 533 15.32 7.97 -0.53
N SER A 534 14.52 7.85 0.54
CA SER A 534 13.08 8.05 0.46
C SER A 534 12.74 9.52 0.26
N ASP A 535 11.79 9.78 -0.63
CA ASP A 535 11.24 11.12 -0.84
C ASP A 535 10.69 11.70 0.47
N THR A 536 10.00 10.89 1.29
CA THR A 536 9.44 11.37 2.56
C THR A 536 10.52 11.70 3.58
N THR A 537 11.58 10.89 3.67
CA THR A 537 12.72 11.13 4.56
C THR A 537 13.55 12.34 4.11
N VAL A 538 13.81 12.46 2.81
CA VAL A 538 14.54 13.59 2.21
C VAL A 538 13.76 14.88 2.38
N LEU A 539 12.46 14.88 2.05
CA LEU A 539 11.62 16.07 2.22
C LEU A 539 11.42 16.43 3.69
N SER A 540 11.34 15.46 4.59
CA SER A 540 11.24 15.75 6.03
C SER A 540 12.47 16.49 6.48
N SER A 541 13.65 15.97 6.15
CA SER A 541 14.93 16.62 6.48
C SER A 541 15.03 18.01 5.86
N MET A 542 14.68 18.12 4.58
CA MET A 542 14.80 19.35 3.81
C MET A 542 13.85 20.45 4.28
N CYS A 543 12.61 20.10 4.62
CA CYS A 543 11.58 21.04 5.03
C CYS A 543 11.70 21.45 6.51
N THR A 544 12.36 20.63 7.34
CA THR A 544 12.66 20.98 8.74
C THR A 544 14.06 21.58 8.92
N GLY A 545 14.89 21.59 7.88
CA GLY A 545 16.27 22.09 7.96
C GLY A 545 17.24 21.13 8.65
N CYS A 546 16.91 19.84 8.73
CA CYS A 546 17.78 18.82 9.29
C CYS A 546 18.78 18.30 8.24
N ASP A 547 19.99 17.93 8.68
CA ASP A 547 20.84 17.06 7.88
C ASP A 547 20.15 15.71 7.67
N LEU A 548 20.16 15.22 6.43
CA LEU A 548 19.47 14.00 6.04
C LEU A 548 19.95 12.77 6.84
N MET A 549 21.26 12.66 7.04
CA MET A 549 21.82 11.51 7.71
C MET A 549 21.61 11.58 9.21
N ASP A 550 21.58 12.78 9.79
CA ASP A 550 21.22 12.96 11.20
C ASP A 550 19.75 12.60 11.46
N HIS A 551 18.84 12.98 10.56
CA HIS A 551 17.44 12.52 10.61
C HIS A 551 17.35 10.99 10.55
N VAL A 552 17.98 10.35 9.56
CA VAL A 552 17.96 8.88 9.41
C VAL A 552 18.51 8.17 10.65
N LYS A 553 19.67 8.61 11.17
CA LYS A 553 20.30 8.01 12.35
C LYS A 553 19.47 8.20 13.62
N THR A 554 18.79 9.34 13.75
CA THR A 554 17.90 9.59 14.89
C THR A 554 16.57 8.87 14.73
N GLN A 555 16.12 8.52 13.53
CA GLN A 555 14.83 7.86 13.30
C GLN A 555 14.87 6.33 13.47
N ILE A 556 15.91 5.67 12.94
CA ILE A 556 16.02 4.20 12.91
C ILE A 556 15.80 3.53 14.28
N PRO A 557 16.44 3.97 15.40
CA PRO A 557 16.30 3.26 16.67
C PRO A 557 14.86 3.25 17.20
N GLN A 558 14.15 4.37 17.05
CA GLN A 558 12.79 4.56 17.52
C GLN A 558 11.82 3.72 16.66
N ALA A 559 11.96 3.81 15.35
CA ALA A 559 11.18 3.02 14.41
C ALA A 559 11.43 1.51 14.63
N SER A 560 12.67 1.10 14.90
CA SER A 560 13.04 -0.33 15.08
C SER A 560 12.37 -0.93 16.31
N ILE A 561 12.23 -0.16 17.39
CA ILE A 561 11.52 -0.60 18.59
C ILE A 561 10.03 -0.74 18.30
N ALA A 562 9.42 0.23 17.61
CA ALA A 562 8.04 0.12 17.17
C ALA A 562 7.82 -1.12 16.28
N ALA A 563 8.74 -1.38 15.35
CA ALA A 563 8.69 -2.54 14.46
C ALA A 563 8.85 -3.88 15.22
N GLY A 564 9.72 -3.92 16.23
CA GLY A 564 9.88 -5.09 17.10
C GLY A 564 8.65 -5.36 17.96
N LEU A 565 8.02 -4.32 18.52
CA LEU A 565 6.76 -4.45 19.24
C LEU A 565 5.64 -4.94 18.33
N ALA A 566 5.56 -4.42 17.10
CA ALA A 566 4.61 -4.87 16.09
C ALA A 566 4.79 -6.36 15.75
N ALA A 567 6.02 -6.81 15.55
CA ALA A 567 6.36 -8.21 15.30
C ALA A 567 5.86 -9.14 16.43
N ILE A 568 6.04 -8.72 17.68
CA ILE A 568 5.53 -9.45 18.86
C ILE A 568 4.00 -9.51 18.82
N CYS A 569 3.32 -8.38 18.58
CA CYS A 569 1.87 -8.33 18.51
C CYS A 569 1.30 -9.23 17.41
N TRP A 570 1.83 -9.17 16.17
CA TRP A 570 1.37 -10.07 15.09
C TRP A 570 1.60 -11.53 15.42
N THR A 571 2.75 -11.89 16.00
CA THR A 571 3.05 -13.27 16.39
C THR A 571 2.06 -13.78 17.44
N LEU A 572 1.77 -12.96 18.46
CA LEU A 572 0.82 -13.31 19.52
C LEU A 572 -0.62 -13.47 18.97
N VAL A 573 -1.06 -12.56 18.10
CA VAL A 573 -2.40 -12.65 17.51
C VAL A 573 -2.49 -13.80 16.51
N ALA A 574 -1.41 -14.12 15.77
CA ALA A 574 -1.37 -15.27 14.90
C ALA A 574 -1.58 -16.57 15.70
N PHE A 575 -1.00 -16.74 16.88
CA PHE A 575 -1.30 -17.92 17.71
C PHE A 575 -2.78 -18.07 18.05
N ALA A 576 -3.55 -16.97 18.12
CA ALA A 576 -4.99 -17.00 18.36
C ALA A 576 -5.83 -17.34 17.11
N THR A 577 -5.22 -17.50 15.92
CA THR A 577 -5.92 -17.89 14.69
C THR A 577 -5.98 -19.40 14.48
N ALA A 578 -5.22 -20.18 15.25
CA ALA A 578 -5.14 -21.63 15.16
C ALA A 578 -6.28 -22.36 15.88
#